data_AF-A0AAP5XYE7-F1
#
_entry.id   AF-A0AAP5XYE7-F1
#
_cell.length_a   1.000
_cell.length_b   1.000
_cell.length_c   1.000
_cell.angle_alpha   90.00
_cell.angle_beta   90.00
_cell.angle_gamma   90.00
#
_symmetry.space_group_name_H-M   'P 1'
#
loop_
_entity.id
_entity.type
_entity.pdbx_description
1 polymer ?
#
loop_
_entity_poly.entity_id
_entity_poly.type
_entity_poly.pdbx_seq_one_letter_code
_entity_poly.pdbx_strand_id
1 'polypeptide(L)'
;MLVYVEGEQIFHTRNPFAYGGVYEDPATGAASAAFAGYLRDINWPHGGSIDLIQGEDMGMRSLIRAEIADELGSSIRVSGQARLM
;
A
#
# COMPACT_ATOMS: atom_id res chain seq x y z
N MET A 1 9.62 -0.92 -2.42
CA MET A 1 8.30 -0.92 -3.06
C MET A 1 8.41 -0.40 -4.49
N LEU A 2 7.83 -1.14 -5.43
CA LEU A 2 7.55 -0.70 -6.80
C LEU A 2 6.06 -0.36 -6.89
N VAL A 3 5.69 0.68 -7.64
CA VAL A 3 4.32 1.18 -7.73
C VAL A 3 3.94 1.41 -9.18
N TYR A 4 2.77 0.93 -9.56
CA TYR A 4 2.07 1.30 -10.79
C TYR A 4 0.78 2.05 -10.41
N VAL A 5 0.56 3.20 -11.05
CA VAL A 5 -0.59 4.08 -10.79
C VAL A 5 -1.70 3.71 -11.76
N GLU A 6 -2.76 3.08 -11.26
CA GLU A 6 -3.97 2.82 -12.06
C GLU A 6 -4.86 4.07 -12.11
N GLY A 7 -4.92 4.81 -11.01
CA GLY A 7 -5.63 6.08 -10.91
C GLY A 7 -5.23 6.85 -9.66
N GLU A 8 -5.97 7.92 -9.35
CA GLU A 8 -5.64 8.80 -8.23
C GLU A 8 -5.71 8.10 -6.86
N GLN A 9 -6.50 7.05 -6.72
CA GLN A 9 -6.73 6.36 -5.43
C GLN A 9 -6.49 4.85 -5.49
N ILE A 10 -5.99 4.33 -6.62
CA ILE A 10 -5.78 2.89 -6.84
C ILE A 10 -4.36 2.65 -7.34
N PHE A 11 -3.62 1.82 -6.61
CA PHE A 11 -2.22 1.53 -6.88
C PHE A 11 -1.97 0.03 -6.90
N HIS A 12 -1.19 -0.42 -7.88
CA HIS A 12 -0.61 -1.76 -7.88
C HIS A 12 0.80 -1.68 -7.31
N THR A 13 1.12 -2.55 -6.37
CA THR A 13 2.39 -2.50 -5.66
C THR A 13 3.07 -3.86 -5.61
N ARG A 14 4.40 -3.82 -5.57
CA ARG A 14 5.27 -4.99 -5.41
C ARG A 14 6.34 -4.67 -4.40
N ASN A 15 6.66 -5.61 -3.52
CA ASN A 15 7.65 -5.38 -2.48
C ASN A 15 8.68 -6.50 -2.40
N PRO A 16 9.75 -6.40 -3.21
CA PRO A 16 10.90 -7.27 -3.08
C PRO A 16 11.58 -7.08 -1.71
N PHE A 17 11.92 -8.17 -1.03
CA PHE A 17 12.55 -8.14 0.28
C PHE A 17 13.77 -9.07 0.37
N ALA A 18 14.68 -8.91 -0.60
CA ALA A 18 15.84 -9.79 -0.78
C ALA A 18 16.70 -9.94 0.48
N TYR A 19 16.84 -8.89 1.30
CA TYR A 19 17.57 -8.94 2.56
C TYR A 19 16.98 -9.95 3.55
N GLY A 20 15.66 -10.10 3.60
CA GLY A 20 14.98 -11.04 4.50
C GLY A 20 14.84 -12.46 3.95
N GLY A 21 15.46 -12.77 2.80
CA GLY A 21 15.32 -14.06 2.13
C GLY A 21 13.95 -14.28 1.47
N VAL A 22 13.09 -13.26 1.44
CA VAL A 22 11.79 -13.27 0.75
C VAL A 22 11.98 -12.59 -0.60
N TYR A 23 11.79 -13.35 -1.69
CA TYR A 23 11.91 -12.78 -3.03
C TYR A 23 10.98 -11.58 -3.21
N GLU A 24 9.73 -11.75 -2.82
CA GLU A 24 8.71 -10.71 -2.79
C GLU A 24 7.62 -11.06 -1.77
N ASP A 25 7.15 -10.06 -1.02
CA ASP A 25 6.11 -10.21 0.00
C ASP A 25 4.71 -9.95 -0.61
N PRO A 26 3.71 -10.82 -0.38
CA PRO A 26 2.36 -10.66 -0.94
C PRO A 26 1.58 -9.46 -0.38
N ALA A 27 1.87 -8.99 0.84
CA ALA A 27 1.13 -7.90 1.48
C ALA A 27 1.96 -7.14 2.53
N THR A 28 2.61 -6.04 2.14
CA THR A 28 3.50 -5.29 3.03
C THR A 28 2.83 -4.04 3.61
N GLY A 29 2.03 -4.22 4.66
CA GLY A 29 1.27 -3.12 5.29
C GLY A 29 2.12 -1.91 5.74
N ALA A 30 3.33 -2.15 6.26
CA ALA A 30 4.23 -1.06 6.68
C ALA A 30 4.71 -0.20 5.49
N ALA A 31 4.98 -0.82 4.34
CA ALA A 31 5.34 -0.08 3.13
C ALA A 31 4.14 0.71 2.58
N SER A 32 2.94 0.12 2.63
CA SER A 32 1.70 0.82 2.25
C SER A 32 1.43 2.04 3.12
N ALA A 33 1.68 1.96 4.43
CA ALA A 33 1.56 3.11 5.34
C ALA A 33 2.55 4.22 4.99
N ALA A 34 3.82 3.87 4.74
CA ALA A 34 4.85 4.83 4.36
C ALA A 34 4.54 5.49 3.01
N PHE A 35 4.07 4.72 2.02
CA PHE A 35 3.68 5.23 0.71
C PHE A 35 2.48 6.19 0.80
N ALA A 36 1.46 5.86 1.58
CA ALA A 36 0.34 6.75 1.84
C ALA A 36 0.77 8.07 2.52
N GLY A 37 1.68 8.01 3.50
CA GLY A 37 2.28 9.22 4.10
C GLY A 37 3.05 10.07 3.08
N TYR A 38 3.79 9.43 2.18
CA TYR A 38 4.46 10.11 1.07
C TYR A 38 3.47 10.83 0.15
N LEU A 39 2.38 10.15 -0.25
CA LEU A 39 1.34 10.74 -1.11
C LEU A 39 0.68 11.97 -0.47
N ARG A 40 0.39 11.91 0.84
CA ARG A 40 -0.07 13.08 1.60
C ARG A 40 0.93 14.24 1.50
N ASP A 41 2.19 13.99 1.81
CA ASP A 41 3.21 15.04 1.91
C ASP A 41 3.51 15.72 0.57
N ILE A 42 3.25 15.05 -0.56
CA ILE A 42 3.35 15.64 -1.91
C ILE A 42 2.04 16.24 -2.43
N ASN A 43 0.98 16.30 -1.60
CA ASN A 43 -0.36 16.75 -1.96
C ASN A 43 -0.98 15.98 -3.15
N TRP A 44 -0.74 14.66 -3.21
CA TRP A 44 -1.44 13.81 -4.17
C TRP A 44 -2.95 13.80 -3.88
N PRO A 45 -3.84 13.73 -4.89
CA PRO A 45 -5.30 13.73 -4.69
C PRO A 45 -5.83 12.40 -4.09
N HIS A 46 -5.47 12.12 -2.85
CA HIS A 46 -5.76 10.85 -2.17
C HIS A 46 -7.22 10.68 -1.73
N GLY A 47 -8.07 11.71 -1.80
CA GLY A 47 -9.50 11.60 -1.50
C GLY A 47 -9.84 11.06 -0.10
N GLY A 48 -8.93 11.22 0.87
CA GLY A 48 -9.04 10.65 2.21
C GLY A 48 -8.68 9.16 2.35
N SER A 49 -8.53 8.41 1.25
CA SER A 49 -8.11 7.00 1.30
C SER A 49 -7.65 6.49 -0.06
N ILE A 50 -6.69 5.55 -0.04
CA ILE A 50 -6.24 4.83 -1.23
C ILE A 50 -6.34 3.33 -1.03
N ASP A 51 -6.51 2.60 -2.13
CA ASP A 51 -6.47 1.16 -2.18
C ASP A 51 -5.17 0.71 -2.87
N LEU A 52 -4.43 -0.20 -2.21
CA LEU A 52 -3.22 -0.81 -2.74
C LEU A 52 -3.48 -2.30 -2.99
N ILE A 53 -3.24 -2.72 -4.23
CA ILE A 53 -3.29 -4.11 -4.67
C ILE A 53 -1.86 -4.63 -4.69
N GLN A 54 -1.57 -5.70 -3.93
CA GLN A 54 -0.25 -6.31 -3.86
C GLN A 54 -0.34 -7.82 -4.04
N GLY A 55 0.74 -8.42 -4.57
CA GLY A 55 0.85 -9.89 -4.67
C GLY A 55 0.00 -10.53 -5.77
N GLU A 56 -0.66 -9.73 -6.63
CA GLU A 56 -1.47 -10.25 -7.74
C GLU A 56 -0.61 -11.07 -8.72
N ASP A 57 0.58 -10.58 -9.07
CA ASP A 57 1.52 -11.25 -9.99
C ASP A 57 2.02 -12.62 -9.49
N MET A 58 1.98 -12.85 -8.18
CA MET A 58 2.37 -14.12 -7.55
C MET A 58 1.18 -15.01 -7.17
N GLY A 59 -0.04 -14.65 -7.62
CA GLY A 59 -1.27 -15.40 -7.30
C GLY A 59 -1.78 -15.22 -5.87
N MET A 60 -1.25 -14.26 -5.12
CA MET A 60 -1.58 -13.99 -3.71
C MET A 60 -2.18 -12.58 -3.56
N ARG A 61 -3.16 -12.26 -4.41
CA ARG A 61 -3.80 -10.95 -4.46
C ARG A 61 -4.30 -10.51 -3.08
N SER A 62 -3.74 -9.41 -2.60
CA SER A 62 -4.03 -8.81 -1.31
C SER A 62 -4.47 -7.36 -1.50
N LEU A 63 -5.58 -6.98 -0.88
CA LEU A 63 -6.10 -5.61 -0.89
C LEU A 63 -5.80 -4.94 0.45
N ILE A 64 -5.08 -3.84 0.40
CA ILE A 64 -4.71 -3.03 1.56
C ILE A 64 -5.35 -1.65 1.39
N ARG A 65 -6.13 -1.23 2.38
CA ARG A 65 -6.72 0.12 2.41
C ARG A 65 -5.90 0.99 3.35
N ALA A 66 -5.50 2.17 2.88
CA ALA A 66 -4.83 3.18 3.69
C ALA A 66 -5.69 4.45 3.75
N GLU A 67 -6.08 4.84 4.96
CA GLU A 67 -6.80 6.08 5.22
C GLU A 67 -5.80 7.20 5.56
N ILE A 68 -5.99 8.36 4.95
CA ILE A 68 -5.03 9.45 4.88
C ILE A 68 -5.74 10.75 5.26
N ALA A 69 -5.32 11.38 6.34
CA ALA A 69 -5.75 12.73 6.69
C ALA A 69 -4.86 13.78 6.01
N ASP A 70 -5.42 14.96 5.74
CA ASP A 70 -4.70 16.06 5.06
C ASP A 70 -3.59 16.67 5.94
N GLU A 71 -3.67 16.50 7.27
CA GLU A 71 -2.70 17.08 8.21
C GLU A 71 -1.32 16.43 8.05
N LEU A 72 -0.30 17.22 7.73
CA LEU A 72 1.09 16.76 7.63
C LEU A 72 1.57 16.15 8.95
N GLY A 73 2.26 15.02 8.88
CA GLY A 73 2.75 14.29 10.05
C GLY A 73 1.69 13.48 10.82
N SER A 74 0.41 13.56 10.44
CA SER A 74 -0.64 12.70 10.99
C SER A 74 -0.39 11.20 10.75
N SER A 75 -1.09 10.34 11.48
CA SER A 75 -0.97 8.90 11.32
C SER A 75 -1.68 8.41 10.05
N ILE A 76 -1.18 7.30 9.49
CA ILE A 76 -1.87 6.54 8.44
C ILE A 76 -2.51 5.31 9.08
N ARG A 77 -3.81 5.11 8.84
CA ARG A 77 -4.51 3.90 9.26
C ARG A 77 -4.52 2.90 8.11
N VAL A 78 -3.95 1.72 8.35
CA VAL A 78 -3.95 0.61 7.39
C VAL A 78 -4.95 -0.46 7.84
N SER A 79 -5.73 -0.97 6.90
CA SER A 79 -6.68 -2.07 7.14
C SER A 79 -6.75 -3.03 5.95
N GLY A 80 -7.27 -4.23 6.20
CA GLY A 80 -7.45 -5.29 5.20
C GLY A 80 -8.24 -6.45 5.78
N GLN A 81 -8.69 -7.35 4.92
CA GLN A 81 -9.37 -8.58 5.34
C GLN A 81 -8.37 -9.74 5.48
N ALA A 82 -8.67 -10.66 6.38
CA ALA A 82 -7.94 -11.91 6.53
C ALA A 82 -8.89 -13.10 6.35
N ARG A 83 -8.35 -14.23 5.90
CA ARG A 83 -9.07 -15.50 5.78
C ARG A 83 -8.24 -16.64 6.36
N LEU A 84 -8.91 -17.67 6.87
CA LEU A 84 -8.25 -18.92 7.21
C LEU A 84 -7.82 -19.63 5.92
N MET A 85 -6.62 -20.21 5.94
CA MET A 85 -6.06 -21.01 4.85
C MET A 85 -6.00 -22.48 5.25
#